data_AF-A0A533YX71-F1
#
_entry.id   AF-A0A533YX71-F1
#
_cell.length_a   1.000
_cell.length_b   1.000
_cell.length_c   1.000
_cell.angle_alpha   90.00
_cell.angle_beta   90.00
_cell.angle_gamma   90.00
#
_symmetry.space_group_name_H-M   'P 1'
#
loop_
_entity.id
_entity.type
_entity.pdbx_description
1 polymer ?
#
loop_
_entity_poly.entity_id
_entity_poly.type
_entity_poly.pdbx_seq_one_letter_code
_entity_poly.pdbx_strand_id
1 'polypeptide(L)' 'MRRAINGRSHVGMVLAFVSDPLDEEHASGHFYHICQGVMQKEEVLPPPPGEPIICTGCGVELEMEDFMEAHLRGAT' A
#
# COMPACT_ATOMS: atom_id res chain seq x y z
N MET A 1 26.21 9.05 3.12
CA MET A 1 25.17 10.10 3.20
C MET A 1 23.94 9.50 3.87
N ARG A 2 23.62 9.92 5.09
CA ARG A 2 22.54 9.35 5.91
C ARG A 2 21.26 10.14 5.63
N ARG A 3 20.29 9.58 4.90
CA ARG A 3 18.93 10.12 4.85
C ARG A 3 18.19 9.58 6.06
N ALA A 4 18.00 10.45 7.05
CA ALA A 4 17.16 10.19 8.21
C ALA A 4 15.69 10.29 7.78
N ILE A 5 15.01 9.16 7.71
CA ILE A 5 13.53 9.10 7.74
C ILE A 5 13.10 9.23 9.19
N ASN A 6 12.96 10.48 9.67
CA ASN A 6 12.23 10.78 10.90
C ASN A 6 10.73 10.82 10.56
N GLY A 7 10.12 9.64 10.54
CA GLY A 7 8.67 9.46 10.55
C GLY A 7 8.36 8.56 11.72
N ARG A 8 7.47 9.01 12.62
CA ARG A 8 6.98 8.29 13.79
C ARG A 8 6.78 6.80 13.44
N SER A 9 7.63 5.92 13.97
CA SER A 9 7.45 4.47 13.87
C SER A 9 6.26 4.06 14.74
N HIS A 10 5.04 4.26 14.27
CA HIS A 10 4.11 3.15 14.38
C HIS A 10 4.69 2.08 13.45
N VAL A 11 4.84 0.85 13.95
CA VAL A 11 5.41 -0.30 13.23
C VAL A 11 4.39 -0.79 12.19
N GLY A 12 3.91 0.15 11.37
CA GLY A 12 2.68 0.11 10.60
C GLY A 12 3.01 -0.04 9.13
N MET A 13 2.43 -1.08 8.57
CA MET A 13 2.40 -1.45 7.17
C MET A 13 2.25 -0.26 6.22
N VAL A 14 2.97 -0.28 5.10
CA VAL A 14 2.83 0.74 4.04
C VAL A 14 2.17 0.08 2.85
N LEU A 15 1.06 0.65 2.36
CA LEU A 15 0.48 0.23 1.10
C LEU A 15 1.22 0.92 -0.07
N ALA A 16 1.67 0.12 -1.03
CA ALA A 16 2.39 0.56 -2.21
C ALA A 16 1.52 0.33 -3.45
N PHE A 17 1.24 1.39 -4.19
CA PHE A 17 0.63 1.31 -5.50
C PHE A 17 1.73 1.26 -6.56
N VAL A 18 1.67 0.27 -7.45
CA VAL A 18 2.58 0.10 -8.58
C VAL A 18 1.75 0.22 -9.85
N SER A 19 1.89 1.34 -10.54
CA SER A 19 1.35 1.50 -11.89
C SER A 19 2.19 0.70 -12.88
N ASP A 20 1.53 -0.10 -13.72
CA ASP A 20 2.21 -0.74 -14.84
C ASP A 20 2.36 0.28 -15.99
N PRO A 21 3.59 0.60 -16.42
CA PRO A 21 3.83 1.67 -17.39
C PRO A 21 3.55 1.26 -18.86
N LEU A 22 3.12 0.02 -19.12
CA LEU A 22 2.85 -0.46 -20.49
C LEU A 22 1.38 -0.35 -20.90
N ASP A 23 0.48 0.03 -19.98
CA ASP A 23 -0.95 0.18 -20.28
C ASP A 23 -1.38 1.66 -20.16
N GLU A 24 -1.24 2.39 -21.27
CA GLU A 24 -1.54 3.83 -21.36
C GLU A 24 -3.06 4.13 -21.37
N GLU A 25 -3.92 3.10 -21.44
CA GLU A 25 -5.38 3.24 -21.59
C GLU A 25 -6.16 2.74 -20.36
N HIS A 26 -5.66 1.72 -19.66
CA HIS A 26 -6.25 1.19 -18.44
C HIS A 26 -5.16 0.93 -17.40
N ALA A 27 -4.65 2.00 -16.76
CA ALA A 27 -3.74 1.91 -15.63
C ALA A 27 -4.40 1.27 -14.39
N SER A 28 -4.73 -0.02 -14.48
CA SER A 28 -5.15 -0.84 -13.37
C SER A 28 -3.90 -1.21 -12.58
N GLY A 29 -3.32 -0.23 -11.88
CA GLY A 29 -2.15 -0.47 -11.06
C GLY A 29 -2.43 -1.47 -9.95
N HIS A 30 -1.35 -2.09 -9.48
CA HIS A 30 -1.40 -3.16 -8.48
C HIS A 30 -1.09 -2.59 -7.10
N PHE A 31 -1.87 -2.99 -6.09
CA PHE A 31 -1.55 -2.65 -4.70
C PHE A 31 -0.82 -3.79 -4.03
N TYR A 32 0.28 -3.45 -3.38
CA TYR A 32 1.08 -4.37 -2.59
C TYR A 32 1.21 -3.83 -1.18
N HIS A 33 1.18 -4.72 -0.20
CA HIS A 33 1.47 -4.32 1.16
C HIS A 33 2.93 -4.55 1.52
N ILE A 34 3.51 -3.59 2.24
CA ILE A 34 4.86 -3.69 2.80
C ILE A 34 4.71 -4.00 4.29
N CYS A 35 4.99 -5.25 4.65
CA CYS A 35 4.95 -5.73 6.04
C CYS A 35 6.37 -5.80 6.60
N GLN A 36 6.62 -5.17 7.76
CA GLN A 36 7.95 -5.15 8.40
C GLN A 36 9.09 -4.69 7.47
N GLY A 37 8.80 -3.81 6.49
CA GLY A 37 9.76 -3.34 5.50
C GLY A 37 9.99 -4.27 4.31
N VAL A 38 9.23 -5.36 4.18
CA VAL A 38 9.26 -6.29 3.05
C VAL A 38 8.00 -6.13 2.21
N MET A 39 8.18 -5.85 0.92
CA MET A 39 7.07 -5.85 -0.04
C MET A 39 6.59 -7.27 -0.26
N GLN A 40 5.32 -7.49 0.01
CA GLN A 40 4.69 -8.78 -0.13
C GLN A 40 4.32 -8.98 -1.60
N LYS A 41 4.59 -10.18 -2.12
CA LYS A 41 4.27 -10.52 -3.53
C LYS A 41 2.78 -10.69 -3.77
N GLU A 42 2.03 -10.86 -2.70
CA GLU A 42 0.58 -10.98 -2.75
C GLU A 42 -0.02 -9.59 -3.00
N GLU A 43 -0.69 -9.47 -4.13
CA GLU A 43 -1.52 -8.32 -4.45
C GLU A 43 -2.65 -8.22 -3.43
N VAL A 44 -2.92 -7.01 -2.98
CA VAL A 44 -4.05 -6.71 -2.10
C VAL A 44 -5.07 -5.94 -2.92
N LEU A 45 -6.33 -6.36 -2.90
CA LEU A 45 -7.40 -5.61 -3.52
C LEU A 45 -8.04 -4.67 -2.49
N PRO A 46 -8.49 -3.47 -2.88
CA PRO A 46 -9.22 -2.59 -1.99
C PRO A 46 -10.49 -3.31 -1.49
N PRO A 47 -10.74 -3.34 -0.18
CA PRO A 47 -11.93 -3.99 0.35
C PRO A 47 -13.21 -3.20 0.04
N PRO A 48 -14.40 -3.80 0.22
CA PRO A 48 -15.64 -3.04 0.22
C PRO A 48 -15.68 -2.03 1.39
N PRO A 49 -16.46 -0.94 1.27
CA PRO A 49 -16.55 0.08 2.31
C PRO A 49 -17.11 -0.53 3.61
N GLY A 50 -16.35 -0.37 4.71
CA GLY A 50 -16.73 -0.86 6.03
C GLY A 50 -16.12 -2.20 6.45
N GLU A 51 -15.33 -2.85 5.59
CA GLU A 51 -14.61 -4.09 5.93
C GLU A 51 -13.09 -3.91 5.77
N PRO A 52 -12.34 -3.54 6.81
CA PRO A 52 -10.89 -3.39 6.70
C PRO A 52 -10.18 -4.73 6.48
N ILE A 53 -9.07 -4.71 5.74
CA ILE A 53 -8.23 -5.90 5.52
C ILE A 53 -7.17 -5.95 6.61
N ILE A 54 -7.20 -7.00 7.42
CA ILE A 54 -6.20 -7.21 8.47
C ILE A 54 -5.01 -7.99 7.90
N CYS A 55 -3.81 -7.42 7.97
CA CYS A 55 -2.59 -8.15 7.64
C CYS A 55 -2.34 -9.25 8.67
N THR A 56 -2.30 -10.50 8.21
CA THR A 56 -2.03 -11.66 9.07
C THR A 56 -0.61 -11.67 9.67
N GLY A 57 0.33 -10.89 9.11
CA GLY A 57 1.72 -10.82 9.57
C GLY A 57 2.00 -9.76 10.63
N CYS A 58 1.39 -8.58 10.54
CA CYS A 58 1.62 -7.47 11.47
C CYS A 58 0.36 -7.02 12.24
N GLY A 59 -0.82 -7.53 11.88
CA GLY A 59 -2.10 -7.19 12.51
C GLY A 59 -2.61 -5.79 12.20
N VAL A 60 -2.02 -5.09 11.22
CA VAL A 60 -2.47 -3.76 10.79
C VAL A 60 -3.73 -3.90 9.94
N GLU A 61 -4.68 -3.02 10.20
CA GLU A 61 -5.94 -2.91 9.48
C GLU A 61 -5.74 -1.92 8.31
N LEU A 62 -5.96 -2.37 7.09
CA LEU A 62 -5.99 -1.54 5.90
C LEU A 62 -7.43 -1.12 5.61
N GLU A 63 -7.68 0.17 5.68
CA GLU A 63 -8.98 0.74 5.35
C GLU A 63 -8.99 1.20 3.89
N MET A 64 -10.18 1.42 3.32
CA MET A 64 -10.31 1.98 1.96
C MET A 64 -9.52 3.29 1.80
N GLU A 65 -9.44 4.09 2.86
CA GLU A 65 -8.68 5.35 2.89
C GLU A 65 -7.19 5.12 2.59
N ASP A 66 -6.57 4.07 3.13
CA ASP A 66 -5.18 3.71 2.83
C ASP A 66 -4.95 3.41 1.34
N PHE A 67 -5.90 2.71 0.69
CA PHE A 67 -5.85 2.42 -0.74
C PHE A 67 -5.95 3.70 -1.58
N MET A 68 -6.86 4.59 -1.20
CA MET A 68 -7.01 5.88 -1.88
C MET A 68 -5.76 6.74 -1.72
N GLU A 69 -5.18 6.82 -0.52
CA GLU A 69 -3.93 7.54 -0.28
C GLU A 69 -2.77 6.94 -1.07
N ALA A 70 -2.61 5.62 -1.08
CA ALA A 70 -1.55 4.96 -1.84
C ALA A 70 -1.69 5.20 -3.35
N HIS A 71 -2.91 5.13 -3.88
CA HIS A 71 -3.19 5.43 -5.28
C HIS A 71 -2.85 6.89 -5.63
N LEU A 72 -3.31 7.85 -4.83
CA LEU A 72 -2.99 9.28 -5.00
C LEU A 72 -1.48 9.54 -4.95
N ARG A 73 -0.75 8.83 -4.10
CA ARG A 73 0.71 8.97 -3.96
C ARG A 73 1.50 8.27 -5.05
N GLY A 74 0.96 7.24 -5.69
CA GLY A 74 1.62 6.51 -6.78
C GLY A 74 1.24 7.00 -8.19
N ALA A 75 0.17 7.79 -8.31
CA ALA A 75 -0.28 8.40 -9.56
C ALA A 75 0.41 9.76 -9.89
N THR A 76 1.38 10.19 -9.08
CA THR A 76 2.16 11.45 -9.24
C THR A 76 3.60 11.14 -9.61
#